data_AF-A0A369JYX7-F1
#
_entry.id   AF-A0A369JYX7-F1
#
_cell.length_a   1.000
_cell.length_b   1.000
_cell.length_c   1.000
_cell.angle_alpha   90.00
_cell.angle_beta   90.00
_cell.angle_gamma   90.00
#
_symmetry.space_group_name_H-M   'P 1'
#
loop_
_entity.id
_entity.type
_entity.pdbx_description
1 polymer ?
#
loop_
_entity_poly.entity_id
_entity_poly.type
_entity_poly.pdbx_seq_one_letter_code
_entity_poly.pdbx_strand_id
1 'polypeptide(L)'
;MAATILPSTSSNRIQPPRHKIAFISGPLEPEPTYFDQYYTKRIDEAIVNGHSFILGPSYGIDTIARTYLLARVAPVRIAIYLYEKEAITARRRFKAFEEAGGRVVIAGRNHTARDEAMTRASHYDILRYRTEEECREIYGTQYRRRVSGTEKNEIRRKAGVGLVWTEPSANPADLKS
;
A
#
# COMPACT_ATOMS: atom_id res chain seq x y z
N MET A 1 52.50 30.20 -17.03
CA MET A 1 51.21 29.70 -17.53
C MET A 1 50.77 28.56 -16.62
N ALA A 2 49.68 28.73 -15.88
CA ALA A 2 49.08 27.69 -15.06
C ALA A 2 47.56 27.76 -15.30
N ALA A 3 47.00 26.69 -15.87
CA ALA A 3 45.56 26.60 -16.14
C ALA A 3 44.86 26.07 -14.89
N THR A 4 44.03 26.93 -14.29
CA THR A 4 43.14 26.60 -13.18
C THR A 4 42.05 25.65 -13.67
N ILE A 5 42.00 24.43 -13.14
CA ILE A 5 40.92 23.47 -13.35
C ILE A 5 39.79 23.83 -12.38
N LEU A 6 38.62 24.22 -12.91
CA LEU A 6 37.39 24.35 -12.14
C LEU A 6 36.79 22.95 -11.88
N PRO A 7 36.32 22.63 -10.66
CA PRO A 7 35.59 21.39 -10.44
C PRO A 7 34.23 21.45 -11.13
N SER A 8 34.00 20.47 -12.01
CA SER A 8 32.72 20.22 -12.67
C SER A 8 31.62 19.94 -11.65
N THR A 9 30.57 20.73 -11.70
CA THR A 9 29.33 20.53 -10.96
C THR A 9 28.75 19.15 -11.29
N SER A 10 28.79 18.24 -10.31
CA SER A 10 28.08 16.98 -10.37
C SER A 10 26.59 17.26 -10.54
N SER A 11 26.07 16.99 -11.73
CA SER A 11 24.64 17.08 -12.02
C SER A 11 23.88 16.19 -11.05
N ASN A 12 23.20 16.81 -10.11
CA ASN A 12 22.17 16.17 -9.31
C ASN A 12 21.04 15.79 -10.28
N ARG A 13 21.11 14.59 -10.87
CA ARG A 13 19.96 14.03 -11.60
C ARG A 13 18.87 13.85 -10.56
N ILE A 14 17.95 14.80 -10.50
CA ILE A 14 16.66 14.63 -9.84
C ILE A 14 15.99 13.46 -10.54
N GLN A 15 16.20 12.25 -10.05
CA GLN A 15 15.40 11.11 -10.45
C GLN A 15 13.96 11.46 -10.04
N PRO A 16 12.97 11.37 -10.94
CA PRO A 16 11.59 11.58 -10.53
C PRO A 16 11.28 10.63 -9.36
N PRO A 17 10.50 11.08 -8.37
CA PRO A 17 10.13 10.22 -7.25
C PRO A 17 9.53 8.92 -7.80
N ARG A 18 10.11 7.79 -7.36
CA ARG A 18 9.79 6.47 -7.87
C ARG A 18 8.32 6.19 -7.59
N HIS A 19 7.49 6.13 -8.63
CA HIS A 19 6.05 5.94 -8.48
C HIS A 19 5.74 4.50 -8.05
N LYS A 20 5.82 4.25 -6.74
CA LYS A 20 5.51 2.96 -6.12
C LYS A 20 4.04 2.86 -5.71
N ILE A 21 3.61 1.64 -5.44
CA ILE A 21 2.25 1.30 -5.01
C ILE A 21 2.33 0.62 -3.64
N ALA A 22 1.69 1.20 -2.64
CA ALA A 22 1.62 0.70 -1.27
C ALA A 22 0.32 -0.07 -1.05
N PHE A 23 0.39 -1.29 -0.50
CA PHE A 23 -0.78 -2.01 -0.01
C PHE A 23 -0.99 -1.74 1.48
N ILE A 24 -2.13 -1.16 1.86
CA ILE A 24 -2.51 -0.90 3.25
C ILE A 24 -3.43 -2.00 3.75
N SER A 25 -3.13 -2.57 4.91
CA SER A 25 -3.96 -3.58 5.57
C SER A 25 -3.74 -3.59 7.08
N GLY A 26 -4.79 -3.86 7.85
CA GLY A 26 -4.71 -3.97 9.31
C GLY A 26 -5.93 -4.59 9.99
N PRO A 27 -6.04 -4.49 11.33
CA PRO A 27 -7.17 -5.04 12.09
C PRO A 27 -8.53 -4.42 11.71
N LEU A 28 -9.60 -5.22 11.86
CA LEU A 28 -10.99 -4.80 11.63
C LEU A 28 -11.55 -3.90 12.73
N GLU A 29 -11.04 -4.04 13.94
CA GLU A 29 -11.52 -3.32 15.14
C GLU A 29 -10.33 -2.63 15.82
N PRO A 30 -9.68 -1.64 15.17
CA PRO A 30 -8.61 -0.89 15.80
C PRO A 30 -9.15 0.00 16.93
N GLU A 31 -8.34 0.23 17.96
CA GLU A 31 -8.63 1.26 18.95
C GLU A 31 -8.52 2.66 18.32
N PRO A 32 -9.16 3.70 18.91
CA PRO A 32 -9.22 5.04 18.30
C PRO A 32 -7.86 5.63 17.92
N THR A 33 -6.83 5.43 18.75
CA THR A 33 -5.47 5.96 18.55
C THR A 33 -4.58 5.07 17.68
N TYR A 34 -5.02 3.84 17.39
CA TYR A 34 -4.19 2.83 16.73
C TYR A 34 -3.76 3.26 15.32
N PHE A 35 -4.67 3.89 14.57
CA PHE A 35 -4.35 4.37 13.23
C PHE A 35 -3.29 5.48 13.27
N ASP A 36 -3.45 6.43 14.17
CA ASP A 36 -2.51 7.54 14.35
C ASP A 36 -1.13 7.05 14.77
N GLN A 37 -1.08 6.11 15.71
CA GLN A 37 0.16 5.56 16.23
C GLN A 37 0.96 4.77 15.18
N TYR A 38 0.29 3.98 14.33
CA TYR A 38 0.98 2.98 13.50
C TYR A 38 0.95 3.25 11.99
N TYR A 39 0.02 4.06 11.48
CA TYR A 39 -0.21 4.21 10.03
C TYR A 39 0.11 5.60 9.51
N THR A 40 -0.33 6.66 10.19
CA THR A 40 -0.30 8.05 9.67
C THR A 40 1.07 8.43 9.11
N LYS A 41 2.14 8.32 9.92
CA LYS A 41 3.50 8.66 9.51
C LYS A 41 3.93 7.96 8.21
N ARG A 42 3.70 6.65 8.10
CA ARG A 42 4.11 5.85 6.92
C ARG A 42 3.26 6.18 5.69
N ILE A 43 1.98 6.51 5.91
CA ILE A 43 1.09 6.95 4.84
C ILE A 43 1.51 8.34 4.36
N ASP A 44 1.78 9.29 5.26
CA ASP A 44 2.22 10.64 4.92
C ASP A 44 3.55 10.63 4.15
N GLU A 45 4.51 9.83 4.60
CA GLU A 45 5.77 9.60 3.87
C GLU A 45 5.49 9.08 2.44
N ALA A 46 4.57 8.13 2.28
CA ALA A 46 4.19 7.62 0.96
C ALA A 46 3.46 8.67 0.11
N ILE A 47 2.64 9.52 0.74
CA ILE A 47 1.95 10.63 0.06
C ILE A 47 2.97 11.61 -0.51
N VAL A 48 3.94 12.05 0.30
CA VAL A 48 5.01 12.98 -0.05
C VAL A 48 5.86 12.43 -1.19
N ASN A 49 6.15 11.13 -1.19
CA ASN A 49 6.88 10.45 -2.27
C ASN A 49 6.05 10.18 -3.53
N GLY A 50 4.80 10.67 -3.60
CA GLY A 50 3.96 10.53 -4.79
C GLY A 50 3.46 9.10 -5.04
N HIS A 51 3.48 8.22 -4.04
CA HIS A 51 3.06 6.82 -4.22
C HIS A 51 1.54 6.69 -4.45
N SER A 52 1.14 5.59 -5.08
CA SER A 52 -0.25 5.14 -5.17
C SER A 52 -0.58 4.12 -4.07
N PHE A 53 -1.86 3.88 -3.83
CA PHE A 53 -2.36 3.08 -2.71
C PHE A 53 -3.35 2.01 -3.19
N ILE A 54 -3.23 0.82 -2.61
CA ILE A 54 -4.17 -0.30 -2.75
C ILE A 54 -4.72 -0.62 -1.36
N LEU A 55 -6.04 -0.85 -1.29
CA LEU A 55 -6.74 -1.23 -0.06
C LEU A 55 -7.95 -2.12 -0.36
N GLY A 56 -8.36 -2.91 0.64
CA GLY A 56 -9.59 -3.68 0.59
C GLY A 56 -10.83 -2.84 0.92
N PRO A 57 -12.02 -3.44 0.86
CA PRO A 57 -13.28 -2.78 1.22
C PRO A 57 -13.65 -3.02 2.69
N SER A 58 -12.78 -3.67 3.46
CA SER A 58 -13.05 -4.15 4.80
C SER A 58 -13.23 -2.99 5.80
N TYR A 59 -13.92 -3.26 6.90
CA TYR A 59 -14.01 -2.33 8.03
C TYR A 59 -12.64 -2.19 8.73
N GLY A 60 -12.56 -1.29 9.71
CA GLY A 60 -11.33 -1.03 10.45
C GLY A 60 -10.32 -0.25 9.63
N ILE A 61 -9.05 -0.68 9.68
CA ILE A 61 -7.93 0.05 9.09
C ILE A 61 -8.13 0.37 7.61
N ASP A 62 -8.65 -0.56 6.81
CA ASP A 62 -8.89 -0.32 5.37
C ASP A 62 -9.84 0.87 5.15
N THR A 63 -10.92 0.96 5.94
CA THR A 63 -11.88 2.07 5.86
C THR A 63 -11.29 3.37 6.41
N ILE A 64 -10.57 3.33 7.53
CA ILE A 64 -9.94 4.51 8.14
C ILE A 64 -8.88 5.08 7.18
N ALA A 65 -8.03 4.21 6.62
CA ALA A 65 -7.03 4.58 5.63
C ALA A 65 -7.65 5.18 4.38
N ARG A 66 -8.74 4.61 3.86
CA ARG A 66 -9.46 5.18 2.71
C ARG A 66 -9.93 6.61 2.98
N THR A 67 -10.58 6.84 4.12
CA THR A 67 -11.04 8.17 4.52
C THR A 67 -9.86 9.13 4.67
N TYR A 68 -8.79 8.68 5.32
CA TYR A 68 -7.58 9.48 5.51
C TYR A 68 -6.94 9.92 4.18
N LEU A 69 -6.84 8.99 3.24
CA LEU A 69 -6.28 9.20 1.90
C LEU A 69 -7.16 10.12 1.05
N LEU A 70 -8.48 9.91 1.01
CA LEU A 70 -9.39 10.72 0.20
C LEU A 70 -9.39 12.21 0.58
N ALA A 71 -9.02 12.54 1.82
CA ALA A 71 -8.84 13.92 2.26
C ALA A 71 -7.49 14.54 1.81
N ARG A 72 -6.54 13.75 1.29
CA ARG A 72 -5.14 14.16 1.09
C ARG A 72 -4.59 13.88 -0.31
N VAL A 73 -5.18 12.95 -1.06
CA VAL A 73 -4.73 12.59 -2.41
C VAL A 73 -5.91 12.46 -3.37
N ALA A 74 -5.63 12.72 -4.65
CA ALA A 74 -6.62 12.52 -5.71
C ALA A 74 -7.02 11.03 -5.81
N PRO A 75 -8.32 10.71 -6.03
CA PRO A 75 -8.79 9.33 -6.10
C PRO A 75 -8.06 8.44 -7.12
N VAL A 76 -7.52 9.01 -8.21
CA VAL A 76 -6.70 8.30 -9.21
C VAL A 76 -5.49 7.57 -8.62
N ARG A 77 -4.98 8.03 -7.47
CA ARG A 77 -3.88 7.39 -6.73
C ARG A 77 -4.35 6.19 -5.89
N ILE A 78 -5.64 5.87 -5.87
CA ILE A 78 -6.22 4.85 -4.99
C ILE A 78 -6.90 3.77 -5.82
N ALA A 79 -6.65 2.51 -5.48
CA ALA A 79 -7.39 1.36 -5.99
C ALA A 79 -8.00 0.54 -4.83
N ILE A 80 -9.28 0.21 -4.95
CA ILE A 80 -10.03 -0.61 -4.01
C ILE A 80 -10.26 -1.97 -4.64
N TYR A 81 -9.78 -3.03 -4.00
CA TYR A 81 -9.96 -4.39 -4.50
C TYR A 81 -11.18 -5.02 -3.84
N LEU A 82 -12.03 -5.67 -4.63
CA LEU A 82 -13.19 -6.45 -4.18
C LEU A 82 -13.00 -7.90 -4.64
N TYR A 83 -13.42 -8.88 -3.86
CA TYR A 83 -13.61 -10.23 -4.40
C TYR A 83 -15.00 -10.37 -5.03
N GLU A 84 -15.24 -11.44 -5.79
CA GLU A 84 -16.46 -11.64 -6.60
C GLU A 84 -17.79 -11.33 -5.85
N LYS A 85 -17.98 -11.84 -4.63
CA LYS A 85 -19.20 -11.57 -3.84
C LYS A 85 -19.30 -10.12 -3.37
N GLU A 86 -18.17 -9.48 -3.06
CA GLU A 86 -18.13 -8.05 -2.69
C GLU A 86 -18.44 -7.16 -3.89
N ALA A 87 -18.08 -7.57 -5.10
CA ALA A 87 -18.44 -6.85 -6.31
C ALA A 87 -19.97 -6.77 -6.49
N ILE A 88 -20.70 -7.82 -6.11
CA ILE A 88 -22.17 -7.84 -6.16
C ILE A 88 -22.77 -6.98 -5.04
N THR A 89 -22.26 -7.12 -3.82
CA THR A 89 -22.90 -6.56 -2.61
C THR A 89 -22.43 -5.15 -2.25
N ALA A 90 -21.21 -4.77 -2.61
CA ALA A 90 -20.55 -3.55 -2.14
C ALA A 90 -20.14 -2.59 -3.26
N ARG A 91 -19.98 -3.03 -4.52
CA ARG A 91 -19.48 -2.16 -5.60
C ARG A 91 -20.26 -0.87 -5.77
N ARG A 92 -21.59 -0.92 -5.64
CA ARG A 92 -22.46 0.27 -5.75
C ARG A 92 -22.04 1.39 -4.79
N ARG A 93 -21.46 1.06 -3.62
CA ARG A 93 -20.99 2.03 -2.61
C ARG A 93 -19.77 2.82 -3.09
N PHE A 94 -19.05 2.31 -4.08
CA PHE A 94 -17.85 2.92 -4.65
C PHE A 94 -18.11 3.68 -5.96
N LYS A 95 -19.37 3.83 -6.39
CA LYS A 95 -19.70 4.50 -7.66
C LYS A 95 -19.16 5.94 -7.71
N ALA A 96 -19.42 6.74 -6.68
CA ALA A 96 -18.91 8.11 -6.60
C ALA A 96 -17.37 8.17 -6.56
N PHE A 97 -16.73 7.15 -5.97
CA PHE A 97 -15.28 7.03 -5.96
C PHE A 97 -14.73 6.70 -7.36
N GLU A 98 -15.37 5.78 -8.10
CA GLU A 98 -15.03 5.49 -9.51
C GLU A 98 -15.25 6.72 -10.40
N GLU A 99 -16.37 7.44 -10.25
CA GLU A 99 -16.67 8.67 -10.98
C GLU A 99 -15.66 9.79 -10.71
N ALA A 100 -15.07 9.83 -9.52
CA ALA A 100 -13.99 10.76 -9.16
C ALA A 100 -12.59 10.32 -9.63
N GLY A 101 -12.49 9.25 -10.43
CA GLY A 101 -11.25 8.72 -11.00
C GLY A 101 -10.58 7.63 -10.18
N GLY A 102 -11.17 7.21 -9.07
CA GLY A 102 -10.73 6.05 -8.30
C GLY A 102 -10.89 4.74 -9.06
N ARG A 103 -10.10 3.72 -8.73
CA ARG A 103 -10.18 2.41 -9.39
C ARG A 103 -10.80 1.37 -8.47
N VAL A 104 -11.82 0.67 -8.94
CA VAL A 104 -12.33 -0.54 -8.28
C VAL A 104 -11.92 -1.76 -9.10
N VAL A 105 -11.20 -2.68 -8.48
CA VAL A 105 -10.66 -3.89 -9.11
C VAL A 105 -11.36 -5.11 -8.53
N ILE A 106 -11.88 -5.99 -9.38
CA ILE A 106 -12.45 -7.27 -8.95
C ILE A 106 -11.37 -8.33 -9.08
N ALA A 107 -10.97 -8.94 -7.97
CA ALA A 107 -9.92 -9.95 -7.95
C ALA A 107 -10.20 -11.05 -6.94
N GLY A 108 -10.09 -12.30 -7.40
CA GLY A 108 -10.22 -13.49 -6.58
C GLY A 108 -11.66 -13.84 -6.20
N ARG A 109 -11.85 -15.12 -5.85
CA ARG A 109 -13.15 -15.69 -5.45
C ARG A 109 -13.53 -15.40 -4.00
N ASN A 110 -12.55 -15.05 -3.17
CA ASN A 110 -12.72 -14.78 -1.74
C ASN A 110 -11.70 -13.74 -1.25
N HIS A 111 -11.85 -13.29 -0.01
CA HIS A 111 -10.95 -12.30 0.60
C HIS A 111 -9.47 -12.72 0.58
N THR A 112 -9.16 -14.02 0.75
CA THR A 112 -7.77 -14.50 0.74
C THR A 112 -7.14 -14.34 -0.65
N ALA A 113 -7.87 -14.70 -1.72
CA ALA A 113 -7.40 -14.55 -3.10
C ALA A 113 -7.32 -13.06 -3.52
N ARG A 114 -8.24 -12.23 -3.03
CA ARG A 114 -8.18 -10.77 -3.20
C ARG A 114 -6.94 -10.17 -2.55
N ASP A 115 -6.65 -10.54 -1.31
CA ASP A 115 -5.49 -10.01 -0.57
C ASP A 115 -4.17 -10.45 -1.21
N GLU A 116 -4.12 -11.67 -1.75
CA GLU A 116 -2.99 -12.12 -2.58
C GLU A 116 -2.84 -11.28 -3.85
N ALA A 117 -3.94 -10.98 -4.55
CA ALA A 117 -3.92 -10.11 -5.73
C ALA A 117 -3.43 -8.69 -5.38
N MET A 118 -3.87 -8.12 -4.25
CA MET A 118 -3.36 -6.84 -3.75
C MET A 118 -1.86 -6.89 -3.43
N THR A 119 -1.38 -7.98 -2.83
CA THR A 119 0.05 -8.19 -2.56
C THR A 119 0.84 -8.21 -3.89
N ARG A 120 0.37 -8.97 -4.89
CA ARG A 120 0.98 -9.05 -6.23
C ARG A 120 0.96 -7.71 -6.99
N ALA A 121 -0.05 -6.88 -6.78
CA ALA A 121 -0.24 -5.61 -7.46
C ALA A 121 0.42 -4.41 -6.76
N SER A 122 1.16 -4.64 -5.68
CA SER A 122 1.84 -3.60 -4.91
C SER A 122 3.33 -3.87 -4.78
N HIS A 123 4.09 -2.81 -4.57
CA HIS A 123 5.55 -2.86 -4.42
C HIS A 123 5.96 -3.16 -2.97
N TYR A 124 5.19 -2.67 -2.01
CA TYR A 124 5.44 -2.83 -0.58
C TYR A 124 4.15 -2.69 0.22
N ASP A 125 4.21 -3.04 1.50
CA ASP A 125 3.06 -3.03 2.39
C ASP A 125 3.22 -1.97 3.50
N ILE A 126 2.13 -1.27 3.80
CA ILE A 126 1.94 -0.50 5.03
C ILE A 126 0.99 -1.32 5.88
N LEU A 127 1.56 -2.27 6.62
CA LEU A 127 0.82 -3.24 7.42
C LEU A 127 1.18 -3.15 8.90
N ARG A 128 0.18 -3.43 9.74
CA ARG A 128 0.35 -3.74 11.15
C ARG A 128 -0.77 -4.67 11.60
N TYR A 129 -0.40 -5.80 12.17
CA TYR A 129 -1.30 -6.68 12.91
C TYR A 129 -0.90 -6.69 14.38
N ARG A 130 -1.87 -6.99 15.23
CA ARG A 130 -1.66 -7.10 16.67
C ARG A 130 -0.75 -8.29 16.99
N THR A 131 0.10 -8.07 17.99
CA THR A 131 0.88 -9.10 18.67
C THR A 131 -0.04 -10.07 19.40
N GLU A 132 0.51 -11.21 19.82
CA GLU A 132 -0.23 -12.18 20.61
C GLU A 132 -0.65 -11.62 21.97
N GLU A 133 0.22 -10.81 22.59
CA GLU A 133 -0.04 -10.11 23.85
C GLU A 133 -1.22 -9.14 23.70
N GLU A 134 -1.19 -8.26 22.70
CA GLU A 134 -2.30 -7.33 22.40
C GLU A 134 -3.60 -8.09 22.12
N CYS A 135 -3.54 -9.24 21.43
CA CYS A 135 -4.73 -10.05 21.20
C CYS A 135 -5.27 -10.71 22.47
N ARG A 136 -4.39 -11.18 23.36
CA ARG A 136 -4.80 -11.79 24.64
C ARG A 136 -5.44 -10.76 25.57
N GLU A 137 -4.92 -9.54 25.59
CA GLU A 137 -5.51 -8.45 26.37
C GLU A 137 -6.94 -8.13 25.91
N ILE A 138 -7.17 -8.07 24.59
CA ILE A 138 -8.48 -7.74 24.03
C ILE A 138 -9.49 -8.89 24.15
N TYR A 139 -9.07 -10.11 23.78
CA TYR A 139 -9.99 -11.24 23.67
C TYR A 139 -10.05 -12.11 24.93
N GLY A 140 -9.12 -11.93 25.88
CA GLY A 140 -9.04 -12.69 27.12
C GLY A 140 -9.10 -14.21 26.87
N THR A 141 -10.02 -14.88 27.57
CA THR A 141 -10.24 -16.34 27.46
C THR A 141 -10.78 -16.77 26.09
N GLN A 142 -11.30 -15.86 25.28
CA GLN A 142 -11.76 -16.13 23.91
C GLN A 142 -10.62 -16.08 22.89
N TYR A 143 -9.42 -15.66 23.31
CA TYR A 143 -8.26 -15.63 22.43
C TYR A 143 -7.96 -17.02 21.86
N ARG A 144 -7.77 -17.07 20.55
CA ARG A 144 -7.27 -18.26 19.84
C ARG A 144 -6.14 -17.83 18.93
N ARG A 145 -5.02 -18.55 19.02
CA ARG A 145 -3.88 -18.34 18.13
C ARG A 145 -4.30 -18.55 16.68
N ARG A 146 -4.11 -17.53 15.86
CA ARG A 146 -4.43 -17.55 14.43
C ARG A 146 -3.49 -16.63 13.66
N VAL A 147 -3.22 -16.97 12.42
CA VAL A 147 -2.53 -16.08 11.48
C VAL A 147 -3.55 -15.10 10.91
N SER A 148 -3.35 -13.81 11.16
CA SER A 148 -4.28 -12.78 10.68
C SER A 148 -4.21 -12.61 9.16
N GLY A 149 -5.24 -12.02 8.54
CA GLY A 149 -5.20 -11.72 7.10
C GLY A 149 -4.03 -10.80 6.73
N THR A 150 -3.79 -9.78 7.54
CA THR A 150 -2.67 -8.84 7.41
C THR A 150 -1.31 -9.54 7.56
N GLU A 151 -1.17 -10.48 8.49
CA GLU A 151 0.05 -11.29 8.67
C GLU A 151 0.31 -12.19 7.46
N LYS A 152 -0.73 -12.79 6.87
CA LYS A 152 -0.60 -13.55 5.61
C LYS A 152 -0.03 -12.69 4.48
N ASN A 153 -0.35 -11.39 4.42
CA ASN A 153 0.20 -10.48 3.41
C ASN A 153 1.71 -10.31 3.60
N GLU A 154 2.17 -10.14 4.84
CA GLU A 154 3.60 -10.08 5.16
C GLU A 154 4.33 -11.37 4.78
N ILE A 155 3.74 -12.53 5.09
CA ILE A 155 4.29 -13.85 4.74
C ILE A 155 4.43 -13.98 3.21
N ARG A 156 3.42 -13.58 2.44
CA ARG A 156 3.48 -13.59 0.97
C ARG A 156 4.60 -12.70 0.45
N ARG A 157 4.75 -11.48 1.00
CA ARG A 157 5.82 -10.55 0.61
C ARG A 157 7.20 -11.14 0.87
N LYS A 158 7.40 -11.75 2.04
CA LYS A 158 8.65 -12.43 2.42
C LYS A 158 8.96 -13.63 1.52
N ALA A 159 7.93 -14.29 0.98
CA ALA A 159 8.06 -15.35 -0.01
C ALA A 159 8.31 -14.83 -1.45
N GLY A 160 8.50 -13.52 -1.65
CA GLY A 160 8.80 -12.91 -2.95
C GLY A 160 7.56 -12.55 -3.78
N VAL A 161 6.36 -12.61 -3.21
CA VAL A 161 5.14 -12.16 -3.90
C VAL A 161 5.08 -10.64 -3.91
N GLY A 162 4.97 -10.04 -5.10
CA GLY A 162 4.87 -8.59 -5.23
C GLY A 162 5.19 -8.09 -6.63
N LEU A 163 4.96 -6.80 -6.85
CA LEU A 163 5.56 -6.10 -7.97
C LEU A 163 7.06 -5.97 -7.72
N VAL A 164 7.85 -6.67 -8.52
CA VAL A 164 9.30 -6.48 -8.58
C VAL A 164 9.57 -5.31 -9.50
N TRP A 165 10.22 -4.27 -8.96
CA TRP A 165 10.74 -3.21 -9.81
C TRP A 165 11.96 -3.73 -10.57
N THR A 166 11.86 -3.79 -11.89
CA THR A 166 13.05 -3.90 -12.74
C THR A 166 13.44 -2.48 -13.10
N GLU A 167 14.59 -2.01 -12.62
CA GLU A 167 15.14 -0.74 -13.12
C GLU A 167 15.24 -0.86 -14.65
N PRO A 168 14.80 0.12 -15.44
CA PRO A 168 15.20 0.17 -16.83
C PRO A 168 16.74 0.25 -16.83
N SER A 169 17.39 -0.82 -17.28
CA SER A 169 18.84 -0.83 -17.45
C SER A 169 19.22 0.42 -18.20
N ALA A 170 20.12 1.23 -17.64
CA ALA A 170 20.68 2.38 -18.35
C ALA A 170 21.09 1.89 -19.74
N ASN A 171 20.53 2.51 -20.78
CA ASN A 171 20.80 2.11 -22.14
C ASN A 171 22.33 2.21 -22.33
N PRO A 172 23.05 1.17 -22.75
CA PRO A 172 24.50 1.25 -22.95
C PRO A 172 24.92 2.30 -23.99
N ALA A 173 23.97 2.91 -24.71
CA ALA A 173 24.16 4.09 -25.54
C ALA A 173 24.49 5.38 -24.76
N ASP A 174 24.13 5.48 -23.48
CA ASP A 174 24.36 6.68 -22.64
C ASP A 174 25.79 6.74 -22.06
N LEU A 175 26.64 5.76 -22.36
CA LEU A 175 28.04 5.66 -21.90
C LEU A 175 29.07 5.99 -22.98
N LYS A 176 28.64 6.55 -24.12
CA LYS A 176 29.55 7.04 -25.17
C LYS A 176 29.34 8.53 -25.41
N SER A 177 30.00 9.33 -24.58
CA SER A 177 30.30 10.73 -24.85
C SER A 177 31.74 11.00 -24.46
#